data_AF-A0A349VTI7-F1
#
_entry.id   AF-A0A349VTI7-F1
#
_cell.length_a   1.000
_cell.length_b   1.000
_cell.length_c   1.000
_cell.angle_alpha   90.00
_cell.angle_beta   90.00
_cell.angle_gamma   90.00
#
_symmetry.space_group_name_H-M   'P 1'
#
loop_
_entity.id
_entity.type
_entity.pdbx_description
1 polymer ?
#
loop_
_entity_poly.entity_id
_entity_poly.type
_entity_poly.pdbx_seq_one_letter_code
_entity_poly.pdbx_strand_id
1 'polypeptide(L)'
;SSVVDLAVGVVIGGAFGKIVTSLVDDIIMPPIGYLTGGVDFSSKKLILKAADEATKQAEVSINYGNFINVVIQFLIVAFCIFCVIKALNSLKRKEEAAPAAPAAPTKEETLLTEIRDILKNK
;
A
#
# COMPACT_ATOMS: atom_id res chain seq x y z
N SER A 1 -4.54 -22.18 13.31
CA SER A 1 -3.57 -21.12 12.97
C SER A 1 -4.26 -19.79 13.19
N SER A 2 -3.79 -18.94 14.11
CA SER A 2 -4.52 -17.67 14.38
C SER A 2 -3.61 -16.51 14.80
N VAL A 3 -2.54 -16.74 15.56
CA VAL A 3 -1.59 -15.65 15.88
C VAL A 3 -0.42 -15.60 14.88
N VAL A 4 -0.01 -16.77 14.37
CA VAL A 4 1.09 -16.88 13.39
C VAL A 4 0.74 -16.19 12.08
N ASP A 5 -0.48 -16.37 11.57
CA ASP A 5 -0.93 -15.74 10.31
C ASP A 5 -1.05 -14.22 10.45
N LEU A 6 -1.50 -13.74 11.62
CA LEU A 6 -1.52 -12.32 11.95
C LEU A 6 -0.10 -11.74 12.02
N ALA A 7 0.84 -12.42 12.69
CA ALA A 7 2.23 -11.99 12.79
C ALA A 7 2.90 -11.89 11.42
N VAL A 8 2.67 -12.87 10.54
CA VAL A 8 3.16 -12.86 9.16
C VAL A 8 2.55 -11.67 8.39
N GLY A 9 1.25 -11.42 8.53
CA GLY A 9 0.58 -10.27 7.91
C GLY A 9 1.16 -8.93 8.34
N VAL A 10 1.46 -8.75 9.64
CA VAL A 10 2.05 -7.50 10.17
C VAL A 10 3.49 -7.31 9.67
N VAL A 11 4.32 -8.36 9.67
CA VAL A 11 5.70 -8.30 9.20
C VAL A 11 5.76 -7.97 7.71
N ILE A 12 4.94 -8.64 6.90
CA ILE A 12 4.84 -8.38 5.46
C ILE A 12 4.29 -6.98 5.21
N GLY A 13 3.27 -6.55 5.94
CA GLY A 13 2.71 -5.20 5.83
C GLY A 13 3.75 -4.11 6.10
N GLY A 14 4.56 -4.27 7.16
CA GLY A 14 5.64 -3.34 7.49
C GLY A 14 6.77 -3.33 6.45
N ALA A 15 7.17 -4.50 5.95
CA ALA A 15 8.20 -4.61 4.90
C ALA A 15 7.73 -4.03 3.57
N PHE A 16 6.49 -4.32 3.16
CA PHE A 16 5.89 -3.79 1.94
C PHE A 16 5.75 -2.27 2.00
N GLY A 17 5.35 -1.71 3.14
CA GLY A 17 5.32 -0.27 3.37
C GLY A 17 6.67 0.39 3.06
N LYS A 18 7.78 -0.18 3.56
CA LYS A 18 9.13 0.33 3.27
C LYS A 18 9.50 0.30 1.79
N ILE A 19 9.11 -0.76 1.08
CA ILE A 19 9.35 -0.88 -0.37
C ILE A 19 8.61 0.24 -1.12
N VAL A 20 7.35 0.50 -0.76
CA VAL A 20 6.57 1.59 -1.37
C VAL A 20 7.19 2.94 -1.03
N THR A 21 7.59 3.17 0.22
CA THR A 21 8.26 4.43 0.62
C THR A 21 9.54 4.66 -0.17
N SER A 22 10.42 3.66 -0.30
CA SER A 22 11.65 3.78 -1.10
C SER A 22 11.36 4.01 -2.59
N LEU A 23 10.35 3.35 -3.16
CA LEU A 23 9.94 3.62 -4.54
C LEU A 23 9.52 5.09 -4.71
N VAL A 24 8.78 5.64 -3.75
CA VAL A 24 8.33 7.03 -3.79
C VAL A 24 9.51 7.98 -3.61
N ASP A 25 10.31 7.80 -2.56
CA ASP A 25 11.38 8.72 -2.16
C ASP A 25 12.58 8.67 -3.11
N ASP A 26 12.93 7.48 -3.60
CA ASP A 26 14.15 7.28 -4.39
C ASP A 26 13.90 7.29 -5.90
N ILE A 27 12.66 7.00 -6.36
CA ILE A 27 12.35 6.92 -7.81
C ILE A 27 11.37 7.99 -8.26
N ILE A 28 10.29 8.25 -7.52
CA ILE A 28 9.24 9.20 -7.94
C ILE A 28 9.58 10.65 -7.55
N MET A 29 10.13 10.85 -6.36
CA MET A 29 10.49 12.18 -5.84
C MET A 29 11.60 12.87 -6.63
N PRO A 30 12.68 12.21 -7.10
CA PRO A 30 13.73 12.93 -7.83
C PRO A 30 13.25 13.59 -9.14
N PRO A 31 12.45 12.92 -10.01
CA PRO A 31 11.84 13.56 -11.17
C PRO A 31 10.85 14.68 -10.80
N ILE A 32 10.01 14.49 -9.78
CA ILE A 32 9.06 15.53 -9.33
C ILE A 32 9.83 16.72 -8.76
N GLY A 33 10.86 16.48 -7.95
CA GLY A 33 11.75 17.48 -7.40
C GLY A 33 12.45 18.23 -8.52
N TYR A 34 12.98 17.53 -9.52
CA TYR A 34 13.60 18.17 -10.68
C TYR A 34 12.62 19.06 -11.47
N LEU A 35 11.39 18.58 -11.72
CA LEU A 35 10.37 19.33 -12.46
C LEU A 35 9.81 20.52 -11.70
N THR A 36 9.70 20.40 -10.38
CA THR A 36 9.17 21.47 -9.52
C THR A 36 10.25 22.49 -9.11
N GLY A 37 11.52 22.22 -9.42
CA GLY A 37 12.65 23.10 -9.07
C GLY A 37 13.17 22.90 -7.65
N GLY A 38 12.99 21.70 -7.08
CA GLY A 38 13.41 21.35 -5.73
C GLY A 38 12.46 21.92 -4.67
N VAL A 39 11.14 21.80 -4.90
CA VAL A 39 10.13 22.27 -3.93
C VAL A 39 10.23 21.43 -2.66
N ASP A 40 11.11 21.86 -1.77
CA ASP A 40 11.23 21.39 -0.41
C ASP A 40 10.59 22.43 0.51
N PHE A 41 9.38 22.12 0.97
CA PHE A 41 8.70 22.97 1.93
C PHE A 41 9.38 22.95 3.30
N SER A 42 10.34 22.06 3.59
CA SER A 42 11.02 21.95 4.90
C SER A 42 11.63 23.27 5.37
N SER A 43 12.05 24.14 4.44
CA SER A 43 12.60 25.47 4.73
C SER A 43 11.56 26.47 5.27
N LYS A 44 10.27 26.17 5.12
CA LYS A 44 9.16 27.01 5.59
C LYS A 44 8.92 26.77 7.08
N LYS A 45 9.42 27.70 7.89
CA LYS A 45 9.19 27.74 9.33
C LYS A 45 8.65 29.09 9.76
N LEU A 46 7.74 29.09 10.73
CA LEU A 46 7.27 30.29 11.39
C LEU A 46 8.07 30.45 12.68
N ILE A 47 8.95 31.45 12.73
CA ILE A 47 9.73 31.73 13.92
C ILE A 47 8.83 32.47 14.91
N LEU A 48 8.51 31.82 16.04
CA LEU A 48 7.74 32.40 17.13
C LEU A 48 8.63 33.20 18.08
N LYS A 49 9.86 32.74 18.26
CA LYS A 49 10.89 33.42 19.05
C LYS A 49 12.25 33.21 18.40
N ALA A 50 12.91 34.31 18.04
CA ALA A 50 14.26 34.27 17.50
C ALA A 50 15.25 33.71 18.54
N ALA A 51 16.28 33.02 18.07
CA ALA A 51 17.37 32.61 18.93
C ALA A 51 18.08 33.85 19.50
N ASP A 52 18.41 33.79 20.79
CA ASP A 52 19.19 34.82 21.45
C ASP A 52 20.51 34.19 21.89
N GLU A 53 21.57 34.54 21.17
CA GLU A 53 22.92 34.03 21.41
C GLU A 53 23.49 34.51 22.75
N ALA A 54 23.04 35.66 23.28
CA ALA A 54 23.50 36.18 24.56
C ALA A 54 22.92 35.40 25.75
N THR A 55 21.71 34.86 25.61
CA THR A 55 21.04 34.06 26.65
C THR A 55 21.07 32.55 26.40
N LYS A 56 21.74 32.09 25.31
CA LYS A 56 21.76 30.69 24.84
C LYS A 56 20.36 30.09 24.64
N GLN A 57 19.37 30.91 24.31
CA GLN A 57 18.01 30.43 24.06
C GLN A 57 17.87 29.96 22.62
N ALA A 58 17.46 28.69 22.45
CA ALA A 58 17.21 28.12 21.15
C ALA A 58 16.03 28.82 20.45
N GLU A 59 16.10 28.86 19.12
CA GLU A 59 15.00 29.33 18.28
C GLU A 59 13.75 28.47 18.53
N VAL A 60 12.61 29.11 18.78
CA VAL A 60 11.32 28.43 18.85
C VAL A 60 10.58 28.71 17.56
N SER A 61 10.48 27.70 16.69
CA SER A 61 9.81 27.80 15.40
C SER A 61 8.84 26.65 15.16
N ILE A 62 7.75 26.96 14.45
CA ILE A 62 6.82 25.96 13.91
C ILE A 62 7.28 25.63 12.50
N ASN A 63 7.80 24.42 12.32
CA ASN A 63 8.24 23.90 11.02
C ASN A 63 7.05 23.32 10.23
N TYR A 64 6.08 24.17 9.88
CA TYR A 64 4.88 23.76 9.13
C TYR A 64 5.23 23.22 7.73
N GLY A 65 6.37 23.62 7.19
CA GLY A 65 6.96 23.09 5.98
C GLY A 65 7.16 21.58 5.98
N ASN A 66 7.72 21.05 7.08
CA ASN A 66 7.93 19.62 7.24
C ASN A 66 6.59 18.86 7.33
N PHE A 67 5.59 19.45 7.99
CA PHE A 67 4.25 18.87 8.05
C PHE A 67 3.63 18.74 6.65
N ILE A 68 3.73 19.78 5.81
CA ILE A 68 3.24 19.75 4.43
C ILE A 68 3.96 18.66 3.63
N ASN A 69 5.28 18.54 3.77
CA ASN A 69 6.05 17.48 3.12
C ASN A 69 5.54 16.08 3.51
N VAL A 70 5.32 15.83 4.80
CA VAL A 70 4.80 14.54 5.28
C VAL A 70 3.40 14.26 4.71
N VAL A 71 2.53 15.28 4.62
CA VAL A 71 1.20 15.12 4.01
C VAL A 71 1.31 14.79 2.52
N ILE A 72 2.17 15.48 1.77
CA ILE A 72 2.40 15.19 0.35
C ILE A 72 2.93 13.77 0.17
N GLN A 73 3.93 13.36 0.96
CA GLN A 73 4.50 12.02 0.92
C GLN A 73 3.44 10.95 1.20
N PHE A 74 2.59 11.17 2.21
CA PHE A 74 1.47 10.28 2.51
C PHE A 74 0.50 10.15 1.32
N LEU A 75 0.15 11.25 0.66
CA LEU A 75 -0.72 11.23 -0.52
C LEU A 75 -0.09 10.48 -1.70
N ILE A 76 1.21 10.64 -1.94
CA ILE A 76 1.92 9.93 -3.01
C ILE A 76 1.97 8.43 -2.71
N VAL A 77 2.32 8.04 -1.47
CA VAL A 77 2.34 6.64 -1.04
C VAL A 77 0.94 6.01 -1.16
N ALA A 78 -0.10 6.71 -0.69
CA ALA A 78 -1.49 6.26 -0.81
C ALA A 78 -1.90 6.08 -2.28
N PHE A 79 -1.51 7.01 -3.16
CA PHE A 79 -1.74 6.91 -4.60
C PHE A 79 -1.00 5.72 -5.23
N CYS A 80 0.25 5.48 -4.84
CA CYS A 80 1.02 4.33 -5.32
C CYS A 80 0.40 3.01 -4.89
N ILE A 81 0.00 2.88 -3.61
CA ILE A 81 -0.71 1.70 -3.10
C ILE A 81 -2.00 1.49 -3.87
N PHE A 82 -2.76 2.56 -4.11
CA PHE A 82 -3.98 2.50 -4.91
C PHE A 82 -3.70 2.00 -6.34
N CYS A 83 -2.66 2.50 -7.00
CA CYS A 83 -2.24 2.04 -8.33
C CYS A 83 -1.86 0.54 -8.33
N VAL A 84 -1.11 0.08 -7.33
CA VAL A 84 -0.73 -1.34 -7.20
C VAL A 84 -1.96 -2.22 -6.99
N ILE A 85 -2.86 -1.86 -6.07
CA ILE A 85 -4.11 -2.60 -5.83
C ILE A 85 -4.97 -2.62 -7.10
N LYS A 86 -5.07 -1.49 -7.80
CA LYS A 86 -5.80 -1.40 -9.07
C LYS A 86 -5.18 -2.29 -10.15
N ALA A 87 -3.86 -2.34 -10.25
CA ALA A 87 -3.16 -3.23 -11.18
C ALA A 87 -3.42 -4.70 -10.84
N LEU A 88 -3.28 -5.09 -9.57
CA LEU A 88 -3.58 -6.45 -9.11
C LEU A 88 -5.03 -6.86 -9.35
N ASN A 89 -5.99 -5.97 -9.04
CA ASN A 89 -7.40 -6.21 -9.31
C ASN A 89 -7.67 -6.31 -10.82
N SER A 90 -6.99 -5.52 -11.65
CA SER A 90 -7.10 -5.61 -13.11
C SER A 90 -6.55 -6.91 -13.66
N LEU A 91 -5.46 -7.44 -13.08
CA LEU A 91 -4.89 -8.73 -13.47
C LEU A 91 -5.78 -9.90 -13.04
N LYS A 92 -6.29 -9.89 -11.80
CA LYS A 92 -7.25 -10.90 -11.33
C LYS A 92 -8.51 -10.95 -12.17
N ARG A 93 -9.06 -9.77 -12.55
CA ARG A 93 -10.23 -9.69 -13.43
C ARG A 93 -9.98 -10.23 -14.84
N LYS A 94 -8.71 -10.29 -15.27
CA LYS A 94 -8.30 -10.89 -16.55
C LYS A 94 -8.12 -12.41 -16.44
N GLU A 95 -7.80 -12.91 -15.25
CA GLU A 95 -7.70 -14.34 -14.94
C GLU A 95 -9.09 -14.99 -14.78
N GLU A 96 -10.06 -14.26 -14.22
CA GLU A 96 -11.48 -14.66 -14.11
C GLU A 96 -12.21 -14.72 -15.46
N ALA A 97 -11.60 -14.18 -16.53
CA ALA A 97 -12.10 -14.30 -17.91
C ALA A 97 -11.63 -15.57 -18.62
N ALA A 98 -10.74 -16.37 -18.02
CA ALA A 98 -10.64 -17.77 -18.37
C ALA A 98 -11.86 -18.46 -17.74
N PRO A 99 -12.73 -19.14 -18.50
CA PRO A 99 -13.83 -19.88 -17.90
C PRO A 99 -13.21 -20.80 -16.86
N ALA A 100 -13.57 -20.60 -15.59
CA ALA A 100 -13.25 -21.56 -14.55
C ALA A 100 -13.73 -22.91 -15.09
N ALA A 101 -12.79 -23.83 -15.33
CA ALA A 101 -13.19 -25.20 -15.61
C ALA A 101 -14.13 -25.57 -14.45
N PRO A 102 -15.36 -26.02 -14.74
CA PRO A 102 -16.33 -26.31 -13.70
C PRO A 102 -15.64 -27.15 -12.64
N ALA A 103 -15.77 -26.72 -11.38
CA ALA A 103 -15.10 -27.36 -10.26
C ALA A 103 -15.28 -28.88 -10.40
N ALA A 104 -14.17 -29.62 -10.31
CA ALA A 104 -14.26 -31.07 -10.32
C ALA A 104 -15.30 -31.48 -9.28
N PRO A 105 -16.29 -32.32 -9.65
CA PRO A 105 -17.40 -32.63 -8.77
C PRO A 105 -16.84 -33.14 -7.44
N THR A 106 -17.42 -32.65 -6.35
CA THR A 106 -17.06 -33.11 -5.02
C THR A 106 -17.32 -34.61 -4.91
N LYS A 107 -16.63 -35.27 -3.98
CA LYS A 107 -16.83 -36.72 -3.76
C LYS A 107 -18.29 -37.07 -3.50
N GLU A 108 -19.03 -36.17 -2.85
CA GLU A 108 -20.46 -36.32 -2.61
C GLU A 108 -21.26 -36.19 -3.92
N GLU A 109 -20.97 -35.21 -4.76
CA GLU A 109 -21.63 -35.06 -6.07
C GLU A 109 -21.34 -36.24 -7.02
N THR A 110 -20.13 -36.81 -6.99
CA THR A 110 -19.82 -38.05 -7.74
C THR A 110 -20.62 -39.23 -7.22
N LEU A 111 -20.70 -39.42 -5.89
CA LEU A 111 -21.47 -40.51 -5.29
C LEU A 111 -22.97 -40.36 -5.57
N LEU A 112 -23.50 -39.14 -5.52
CA LEU A 112 -24.90 -38.85 -5.85
C LEU A 112 -25.21 -39.12 -7.32
N THR A 113 -24.25 -38.85 -8.22
CA THR A 113 -24.37 -39.16 -9.66
C THR A 113 -24.40 -40.68 -9.89
N GLU A 114 -23.51 -41.43 -9.23
CA GLU A 114 -23.49 -42.89 -9.29
C GLU A 114 -24.78 -43.51 -8.74
N ILE A 115 -25.29 -43.01 -7.60
CA ILE A 115 -26.55 -43.48 -7.00
C ILE A 115 -27.73 -43.23 -7.95
N ARG A 116 -27.81 -42.05 -8.58
CA ARG A 116 -28.86 -41.72 -9.56
C ARG A 116 -28.85 -42.70 -10.73
N ASP A 117 -27.68 -43.03 -11.25
CA ASP A 117 -27.55 -43.91 -12.42
C ASP A 117 -27.89 -45.37 -12.07
N ILE A 118 -27.57 -45.83 -10.85
CA ILE A 118 -28.00 -47.14 -10.33
C ILE A 118 -29.52 -47.20 -10.19
N LEU A 119 -30.17 -46.13 -9.72
CA LEU A 119 -31.63 -46.06 -9.59
C LEU A 119 -32.35 -46.01 -10.93
N LYS A 120 -31.75 -45.41 -11.96
CA LYS A 120 -32.33 -45.33 -13.31
C LYS A 120 -32.29 -46.65 -14.07
N ASN A 121 -31.39 -47.55 -13.69
CA ASN A 121 -31.23 -48.89 -14.24
C ASN A 121 -32.03 -49.96 -13.46
N LYS A 122 -32.92 -49.55 -12.56
CA LYS A 122 -33.83 -50.40 -11.78
C LYS A 122 -35.28 -50.10 -12.17
#